data_AF-A0A4R5L843-F1
#
_entry.id   AF-A0A4R5L843-F1
#
_cell.length_a   1.000
_cell.length_b   1.000
_cell.length_c   1.000
_cell.angle_alpha   90.00
_cell.angle_beta   90.00
_cell.angle_gamma   90.00
#
_symmetry.space_group_name_H-M   'P 1'
#
loop_
_entity.id
_entity.type
_entity.pdbx_description
1 polymer ?
#
loop_
_entity_poly.entity_id
_entity_poly.type
_entity_poly.pdbx_seq_one_letter_code
_entity_poly.pdbx_strand_id
1 'polypeptide(L)' 'MTEQIINSPEAVAVARIASAAREMQAVLAAMEKHFDAFEVTQPSILKLARLAAAMQELRDAREDFGRLLSQHSHR' A
#
# COMPACT_ATOMS: atom_id res chain seq x y z
N MET A 1 -28.84 -1.08 6.06
CA MET A 1 -27.79 -1.85 6.76
C MET A 1 -26.46 -1.89 6.01
N THR A 2 -26.37 -1.28 4.82
CA THR A 2 -25.13 -1.23 4.00
C THR A 2 -24.28 0.00 4.30
N GLU A 3 -24.87 1.14 4.67
CA GLU A 3 -24.14 2.40 4.93
C GLU A 3 -23.25 2.39 6.19
N GLN A 4 -23.64 1.64 7.23
CA GLN A 4 -22.85 1.53 8.46
C GLN A 4 -21.54 0.74 8.27
N ILE A 5 -21.52 -0.22 7.34
CA ILE A 5 -20.31 -1.01 7.05
C ILE A 5 -19.28 -0.14 6.30
N ILE A 6 -19.72 0.81 5.47
CA ILE A 6 -18.84 1.67 4.67
C ILE A 6 -18.14 2.74 5.54
N ASN A 7 -18.73 3.10 6.68
CA ASN A 7 -18.22 4.14 7.60
C ASN A 7 -17.56 3.58 8.87
N SER A 8 -17.36 2.26 8.96
CA SER A 8 -16.60 1.69 10.08
C SER A 8 -15.12 2.11 9.96
N PRO A 9 -14.44 2.49 11.06
CA PRO A 9 -13.01 2.81 11.05
C PRO A 9 -12.15 1.69 10.41
N GLU A 10 -12.57 0.44 10.58
CA GLU A 10 -11.95 -0.74 9.99
C GLU A 10 -12.13 -0.80 8.48
N ALA A 11 -13.33 -0.51 7.97
CA ALA A 11 -13.58 -0.46 6.52
C ALA A 11 -12.77 0.64 5.84
N VAL A 12 -12.63 1.81 6.49
CA VAL A 12 -11.77 2.91 6.03
C VAL A 12 -10.31 2.50 6.03
N ALA A 13 -9.84 1.82 7.09
CA ALA A 13 -8.46 1.34 7.18
C ALA A 13 -8.14 0.29 6.10
N VAL A 14 -9.05 -0.65 5.84
CA VAL A 14 -8.92 -1.63 4.76
C VAL A 14 -8.90 -0.95 3.39
N ALA A 15 -9.74 0.07 3.17
CA ALA A 15 -9.73 0.84 1.92
C ALA A 15 -8.38 1.55 1.70
N ARG A 16 -7.77 2.10 2.77
CA ARG A 16 -6.43 2.72 2.71
C ARG A 16 -5.34 1.69 2.38
N ILE A 17 -5.38 0.51 3.00
CA ILE A 17 -4.46 -0.60 2.68
C ILE A 17 -4.60 -1.00 1.21
N ALA A 18 -5.84 -1.15 0.72
CA ALA A 18 -6.10 -1.52 -0.67
C ALA A 18 -5.66 -0.44 -1.68
N SER A 19 -5.64 0.84 -1.28
CA SER A 19 -5.08 1.93 -2.09
C SER A 19 -3.55 1.84 -2.15
N ALA A 20 -2.90 1.75 -0.98
CA ALA A 20 -1.45 1.65 -0.88
C ALA A 20 -0.89 0.42 -1.63
N ALA A 21 -1.59 -0.72 -1.55
CA ALA A 21 -1.22 -1.92 -2.28
C ALA A 21 -1.30 -1.74 -3.81
N ARG A 22 -2.32 -1.02 -4.31
CA ARG A 22 -2.46 -0.70 -5.74
C ARG A 22 -1.35 0.24 -6.21
N GLU A 23 -0.99 1.23 -5.42
CA GLU A 23 0.11 2.16 -5.73
C GLU A 23 1.46 1.43 -5.76
N MET A 24 1.72 0.53 -4.81
CA MET A 24 2.91 -0.33 -4.81
C MET A 24 2.97 -1.22 -6.07
N GLN A 25 1.84 -1.84 -6.45
CA GLN A 25 1.75 -2.65 -7.67
C GLN A 25 1.97 -1.82 -8.95
N ALA A 26 1.45 -0.59 -9.00
CA ALA A 26 1.66 0.30 -10.14
C ALA A 26 3.14 0.70 -10.29
N VAL A 27 3.84 0.96 -9.18
CA VAL A 27 5.28 1.25 -9.18
C VAL A 27 6.08 0.04 -9.65
N LEU A 28 5.75 -1.16 -9.17
CA LEU A 28 6.40 -2.41 -9.60
C LEU A 28 6.18 -2.69 -11.08
N ALA A 29 4.94 -2.60 -11.58
CA ALA A 29 4.64 -2.79 -13.00
C ALA A 29 5.37 -1.78 -13.90
N ALA A 30 5.51 -0.53 -13.43
CA ALA A 30 6.30 0.49 -14.13
C ALA A 30 7.80 0.19 -14.12
N MET A 31 8.31 -0.50 -13.09
CA MET A 31 9.69 -0.98 -13.03
C MET A 31 9.90 -2.17 -13.97
N GLU A 32 9.01 -3.16 -13.96
CA GLU A 32 9.07 -4.33 -14.86
C GLU A 32 9.08 -3.93 -16.34
N LYS A 33 8.20 -2.99 -16.74
CA LYS A 33 8.18 -2.47 -18.12
C LYS A 33 9.50 -1.80 -18.55
N HIS A 34 10.27 -1.26 -17.59
CA HIS A 34 11.60 -0.70 -17.87
C HIS A 34 12.69 -1.79 -17.95
N PHE A 35 12.53 -2.91 -17.26
CA PHE A 35 13.44 -4.05 -17.37
C PHE A 35 13.23 -4.84 -18.67
N ASP A 36 11.99 -4.99 -19.13
CA ASP A 36 11.67 -5.68 -20.39
C ASP A 36 12.08 -4.88 -21.64
N ALA A 37 12.17 -3.55 -21.51
CA ALA A 37 12.52 -2.66 -22.61
C ALA A 37 14.05 -2.55 -22.83
N PHE A 38 14.77 -3.68 -22.89
CA PHE A 38 16.16 -3.88 -23.41
C PHE A 38 17.26 -2.84 -23.14
N GLU A 39 17.03 -1.82 -22.32
CA GLU A 39 18.02 -0.90 -21.84
C GLU A 39 18.36 -1.33 -20.43
N VAL A 40 19.52 -1.98 -20.31
CA VAL A 40 20.21 -2.32 -19.06
C VAL A 40 20.68 -1.01 -18.39
N THR A 41 19.79 -0.03 -18.22
CA THR A 41 19.99 1.08 -17.31
C THR A 41 19.39 0.65 -15.99
N GLN A 42 20.28 0.29 -15.07
CA GLN A 42 20.02 0.14 -13.64
C GLN A 42 18.82 0.99 -13.19
N PRO A 43 17.82 0.42 -12.48
CA PRO A 43 16.65 1.19 -12.06
C PRO A 43 17.13 2.45 -11.35
N SER A 44 16.82 3.61 -11.93
CA SER A 44 17.29 4.90 -11.42
C SER A 44 17.02 4.96 -9.91
N ILE A 45 17.99 5.37 -9.10
CA ILE A 45 17.89 5.44 -7.62
C ILE A 45 16.55 6.02 -7.15
N LEU A 46 15.97 6.96 -7.91
CA LEU A 46 14.64 7.53 -7.69
C LEU A 46 13.48 6.52 -7.67
N LYS A 47 13.49 5.51 -8.55
CA LYS A 47 12.47 4.45 -8.61
C LYS A 47 12.56 3.52 -7.40
N LEU A 48 13.77 3.18 -7.00
CA LEU A 48 14.00 2.40 -5.77
C LEU A 48 13.57 3.16 -4.53
N ALA A 49 13.85 4.47 -4.47
CA ALA A 49 13.37 5.34 -3.40
C ALA A 49 11.83 5.41 -3.36
N ARG A 50 11.17 5.51 -4.53
CA ARG A 50 9.70 5.48 -4.63
C ARG A 50 9.11 4.14 -4.21
N LEU A 51 9.74 3.03 -4.58
CA LEU A 51 9.32 1.70 -4.14
C LEU A 51 9.46 1.55 -2.62
N ALA A 52 10.57 2.00 -2.04
CA ALA A 52 10.78 1.99 -0.60
C ALA A 52 9.73 2.83 0.14
N ALA A 53 9.38 4.01 -0.38
CA ALA A 53 8.32 4.85 0.16
C ALA A 53 6.94 4.14 0.12
N ALA A 54 6.57 3.54 -1.01
CA ALA A 54 5.31 2.82 -1.14
C ALA A 54 5.22 1.60 -0.20
N MET A 55 6.33 0.88 0.00
CA MET A 55 6.39 -0.23 0.98
C MET A 55 6.25 0.26 2.42
N GLN A 56 6.82 1.42 2.75
CA GLN A 56 6.70 2.03 4.07
C GLN A 56 5.25 2.45 4.34
N GLU A 57 4.60 3.12 3.38
CA GLU A 57 3.19 3.53 3.51
C GLU A 57 2.24 2.33 3.67
N LEU A 58 2.48 1.24 2.93
CA LEU A 58 1.71 0.01 3.09
C LEU A 58 1.89 -0.61 4.48
N ARG A 59 3.13 -0.57 5.01
CA ARG A 59 3.43 -1.07 6.34
C ARG A 59 2.73 -0.23 7.41
N ASP A 60 2.79 1.09 7.30
CA ASP A 60 2.17 2.02 8.26
C ASP A 60 0.65 1.86 8.25
N ALA A 61 0.03 1.76 7.08
CA ALA A 61 -1.41 1.50 6.95
C ALA A 61 -1.84 0.17 7.61
N ARG A 62 -0.99 -0.86 7.50
CA ARG A 62 -1.22 -2.16 8.15
C ARG A 62 -1.04 -2.08 9.67
N GLU A 63 -0.05 -1.35 10.16
CA GLU A 63 0.17 -1.16 11.60
C GLU A 63 -0.98 -0.37 12.24
N ASP A 64 -1.48 0.67 11.58
CA ASP A 64 -2.66 1.43 12.03
C ASP A 64 -3.91 0.54 12.10
N PHE A 65 -4.14 -0.31 11.10
CA PHE A 65 -5.21 -1.30 11.14
C PHE A 65 -5.03 -2.32 12.28
N GLY A 66 -3.80 -2.78 12.52
CA GLY A 66 -3.49 -3.66 13.65
C GLY A 66 -3.81 -3.03 15.01
N ARG A 67 -3.52 -1.74 15.17
CA ARG A 67 -3.89 -0.98 16.39
C ARG A 67 -5.40 -0.90 16.56
N LEU A 68 -6.15 -0.61 15.50
CA LEU A 68 -7.61 -0.59 15.54
C LEU A 68 -8.19 -1.96 15.95
N LEU A 69 -7.69 -3.05 15.36
CA LEU A 69 -8.10 -4.40 15.75
C LEU A 69 -7.78 -4.72 17.21
N SER A 70 -6.62 -4.28 17.70
CA SER A 70 -6.21 -4.51 19.09
C SER A 70 -7.09 -3.74 20.09
N GLN A 71 -7.53 -2.54 19.72
CA GLN A 71 -8.46 -1.72 20.50
C GLN A 71 -9.87 -2.30 20.51
N HIS A 72 -10.32 -2.90 19.40
CA HIS A 72 -11.62 -3.56 19.31
C HIS A 72 -11.64 -4.94 19.99
N SER A 73 -10.50 -5.62 20.12
CA SER A 73 -10.38 -6.90 20.84
C SER A 73 -10.38 -6.78 22.37
N HIS A 74 -10.31 -5.55 22.92
CA HIS A 74 -10.30 -5.28 24.36
C HIS A 74 -11.62 -4.68 24.89
N ARG A 75 -12.66 -4.62 24.05
CA ARG A 75 -14.04 -4.31 24.43
C ARG A 75 -14.88 -5.57 24.52
#